data_AF-A0A1S9ACV3-F1
#
_entry.id   AF-A0A1S9ACV3-F1
#
_cell.length_a   1.000
_cell.length_b   1.000
_cell.length_c   1.000
_cell.angle_alpha   90.00
_cell.angle_beta   90.00
_cell.angle_gamma   90.00
#
_symmetry.space_group_name_H-M   'P 1'
#
loop_
_entity.id
_entity.type
_entity.pdbx_description
1 polymer ?
#
loop_
_entity_poly.entity_id
_entity_poly.type
_entity_poly.pdbx_seq_one_letter_code
_entity_poly.pdbx_strand_id
1 'polypeptide(L)' 'MWVTADGYIRHELLPNGRYDEARGKRRSAYQGRYWIKGDHIEYVDDTGFTADGDFRDGVLYHAGMVLYRESAPPTTKR' A
#
# COMPACT_ATOMS: atom_id res chain seq x y z
N MET A 1 4.78 -4.72 2.46
CA MET A 1 3.37 -4.70 2.07
C MET A 1 2.52 -4.21 3.22
N TRP A 2 1.41 -3.54 2.93
CA TRP A 2 0.47 -2.95 3.87
C TRP A 2 -0.88 -3.64 3.73
N VAL A 3 -1.53 -4.00 4.83
CA VAL A 3 -2.76 -4.79 4.81
C VAL A 3 -3.80 -4.22 5.77
N THR A 4 -5.07 -4.26 5.41
CA THR A 4 -6.15 -3.96 6.37
C THR A 4 -6.19 -5.01 7.47
N ALA A 5 -6.80 -4.68 8.62
CA ALA A 5 -6.89 -5.58 9.77
C ALA A 5 -7.54 -6.94 9.44
N ASP A 6 -8.49 -6.96 8.50
CA ASP A 6 -9.18 -8.15 8.02
C ASP A 6 -8.44 -8.86 6.86
N GLY A 7 -7.31 -8.31 6.39
CA GLY A 7 -6.54 -8.82 5.26
C GLY A 7 -7.24 -8.70 3.90
N TYR A 8 -8.40 -8.04 3.82
CA TYR A 8 -9.15 -7.91 2.58
C TYR A 8 -8.40 -7.06 1.54
N ILE A 9 -7.74 -5.99 1.98
CA ILE A 9 -6.92 -5.14 1.13
C ILE A 9 -5.46 -5.43 1.38
N ARG A 10 -4.70 -5.65 0.29
CA ARG A 10 -3.25 -5.86 0.31
C ARG A 10 -2.63 -4.84 -0.64
N HIS A 11 -1.92 -3.88 -0.08
CA HIS A 11 -1.31 -2.74 -0.77
C HIS A 11 0.21 -2.86 -0.73
N GLU A 12 0.82 -3.05 -1.89
CA GLU A 12 2.26 -3.23 -2.04
C GLU A 12 2.90 -1.97 -2.63
N LEU A 13 3.91 -1.44 -1.93
CA LEU A 13 4.77 -0.38 -2.45
C LEU A 13 6.02 -1.03 -3.06
N LEU A 14 6.15 -0.93 -4.37
CA LEU A 14 7.23 -1.57 -5.14
C LEU A 14 8.49 -0.66 -5.17
N PRO A 15 9.70 -1.25 -5.30
CA PRO A 15 10.96 -0.49 -5.31
C PRO A 15 11.11 0.49 -6.48
N ASN A 16 10.36 0.30 -7.56
CA ASN A 16 10.38 1.16 -8.75
C ASN A 16 9.46 2.38 -8.64
N GLY A 17 8.96 2.69 -7.44
CA GLY A 17 8.02 3.81 -7.21
C GLY A 17 6.61 3.54 -7.72
N ARG A 18 6.25 2.27 -7.94
CA ARG A 18 4.89 1.84 -8.29
C ARG A 18 4.20 1.20 -7.10
N TYR A 19 2.88 1.27 -7.04
CA TYR A 19 2.10 0.48 -6.09
C TYR A 19 1.18 -0.50 -6.82
N ASP A 20 0.85 -1.60 -6.15
CA ASP A 20 -0.19 -2.55 -6.56
C ASP A 20 -1.11 -2.80 -5.36
N GLU A 21 -2.41 -2.65 -5.57
CA GLU A 21 -3.42 -2.95 -4.55
C GLU A 21 -4.31 -4.10 -5.01
N ALA A 22 -4.37 -5.15 -4.20
CA ALA A 22 -5.34 -6.22 -4.33
C ALA A 22 -6.49 -6.03 -3.32
N ARG A 23 -7.72 -6.32 -3.76
CA ARG A 23 -8.92 -6.35 -2.91
C ARG A 23 -9.62 -7.69 -3.01
N GLY A 24 -9.57 -8.47 -1.94
CA GLY A 24 -10.07 -9.84 -1.90
C GLY A 24 -9.46 -10.72 -3.00
N LYS A 25 -10.31 -11.20 -3.92
CA LYS A 25 -9.87 -12.02 -5.07
C LYS A 25 -9.38 -11.21 -6.26
N ARG A 26 -9.68 -9.91 -6.32
CA ARG A 26 -9.26 -9.04 -7.42
C ARG A 26 -7.83 -8.57 -7.15
N ARG A 27 -6.89 -9.24 -7.80
CA ARG A 27 -5.49 -8.79 -7.88
C ARG A 27 -5.41 -7.52 -8.71
N SER A 28 -4.49 -6.62 -8.36
CA SER A 28 -4.25 -5.40 -9.13
C SER A 28 -5.52 -4.59 -9.39
N ALA A 29 -6.33 -4.43 -8.35
CA ALA A 29 -7.54 -3.61 -8.37
C ALA A 29 -7.19 -2.15 -8.68
N TYR A 30 -6.08 -1.66 -8.13
CA TYR A 30 -5.50 -0.36 -8.42
C TYR A 30 -3.99 -0.47 -8.58
N GLN A 31 -3.45 0.29 -9.53
CA GLN A 31 -2.01 0.39 -9.78
C GLN A 31 -1.67 1.81 -10.18
N GLY A 32 -0.47 2.24 -9.83
CA GLY A 32 -0.06 3.61 -10.07
C GLY A 32 1.32 3.91 -9.57
N ARG A 33 1.65 5.19 -9.52
CA ARG A 33 2.88 5.73 -8.94
C ARG A 33 2.61 6.26 -7.56
N TYR A 34 3.66 6.25 -6.73
CA TYR A 34 3.61 6.89 -5.43
C TYR A 34 4.89 7.70 -5.18
N TRP A 35 4.78 8.68 -4.28
CA TRP A 35 5.90 9.49 -3.80
C TRP A 35 5.79 9.63 -2.29
N ILE A 36 6.90 9.46 -1.58
CA ILE A 36 6.95 9.62 -0.12
C ILE A 36 7.74 10.88 0.20
N LYS A 37 7.18 11.73 1.08
CA LYS A 37 7.83 12.92 1.63
C LYS A 37 7.68 12.92 3.14
N GLY A 38 8.75 12.51 3.83
CA GLY A 38 8.70 12.34 5.28
C GLY A 38 7.77 11.20 5.66
N ASP A 39 6.73 11.51 6.42
CA ASP A 39 5.65 10.61 6.82
C ASP A 39 4.43 10.67 5.88
N HIS A 40 4.42 11.55 4.88
CA HIS A 40 3.33 11.67 3.92
C HIS A 40 3.60 10.85 2.64
N ILE A 41 2.56 10.29 2.05
CA ILE A 41 2.59 9.57 0.76
C ILE A 41 1.51 10.07 -0.18
N GLU A 42 1.91 10.33 -1.42
CA GLU A 42 1.07 10.78 -2.52
C GLU A 42 0.97 9.69 -3.58
N TYR A 43 -0.17 9.59 -4.25
CA TYR A 43 -0.46 8.60 -5.28
C TYR A 43 -1.07 9.24 -6.52
N VAL A 44 -0.68 8.70 -7.69
CA VAL A 44 -1.38 8.91 -8.96
C VAL A 44 -1.54 7.54 -9.62
N ASP A 45 -2.78 7.10 -9.78
CA ASP A 45 -3.08 5.84 -10.44
C ASP A 45 -2.95 5.92 -11.97
N ASP A 46 -2.89 4.78 -12.64
CA ASP A 46 -2.72 4.72 -14.10
C ASP A 46 -3.92 5.29 -14.89
N THR A 47 -5.06 5.56 -14.21
CA THR A 47 -6.24 6.22 -14.78
C THR A 47 -6.25 7.74 -14.54
N GLY A 48 -5.31 8.26 -13.74
CA GLY A 48 -5.21 9.66 -13.37
C GLY A 48 -5.93 10.04 -12.08
N PHE A 49 -6.43 9.08 -11.30
CA PHE A 49 -6.98 9.33 -9.98
C PHE A 49 -5.85 9.59 -8.97
N THR A 50 -6.03 10.57 -8.09
CA THR A 50 -5.07 10.92 -7.05
C THR A 50 -5.59 10.52 -5.68
N ALA A 51 -4.66 10.15 -4.80
CA ALA A 51 -4.95 9.89 -3.41
C ALA A 51 -3.72 10.16 -2.55
N ASP A 52 -3.93 10.32 -1.27
CA ASP A 52 -2.88 10.64 -0.32
C ASP A 52 -3.03 9.81 0.96
N GLY A 53 -1.99 9.82 1.79
CA GLY A 53 -2.00 9.17 3.09
C GLY A 53 -0.81 9.54 3.95
N ASP A 54 -0.87 9.13 5.22
CA ASP A 54 0.17 9.38 6.21
C ASP A 54 0.60 8.10 6.90
N PHE A 55 1.90 7.97 7.16
CA PHE A 55 2.48 6.99 8.05
C PHE A 55 2.49 7.53 9.48
N ARG A 56 1.75 6.90 10.39
CA ARG A 56 1.71 7.26 11.82
C ARG A 56 2.01 6.03 12.65
N ASP A 57 3.08 6.07 13.45
CA ASP A 57 3.50 4.97 14.33
C ASP A 57 3.62 3.60 13.62
N GLY A 58 4.08 3.60 12.36
CA GLY A 58 4.22 2.39 11.56
C GLY A 58 2.93 1.84 10.94
N VAL A 59 1.84 2.63 10.97
CA VAL A 59 0.54 2.37 10.35
C VAL A 59 0.32 3.36 9.20
N LEU A 60 -0.22 2.89 8.08
CA LEU A 60 -0.58 3.74 6.93
C LEU A 60 -2.06 4.10 7.00
N TYR A 61 -2.36 5.40 7.08
CA TYR A 61 -3.69 5.96 7.00
C TYR A 61 -3.88 6.54 5.61
N HIS A 62 -4.73 5.94 4.79
CA HIS A 62 -4.85 6.27 3.37
C HIS A 62 -6.27 6.06 2.88
N ALA A 63 -6.85 7.05 2.20
CA ALA A 63 -8.19 6.97 1.60
C ALA A 63 -9.28 6.39 2.53
N GLY A 64 -9.27 6.80 3.80
CA GLY A 64 -10.21 6.32 4.84
C GLY A 64 -9.92 4.92 5.38
N MET A 65 -8.84 4.27 4.93
CA MET A 65 -8.40 2.96 5.36
C MET A 65 -7.25 3.08 6.37
N VAL A 66 -7.15 2.06 7.24
CA VAL A 66 -6.03 1.88 8.17
C VAL A 66 -5.33 0.58 7.78
N LEU A 67 -4.08 0.69 7.34
CA LEU A 67 -3.27 -0.44 6.89
C LEU A 67 -2.06 -0.64 7.78
N TYR A 68 -1.81 -1.89 8.13
CA TYR A 68 -0.70 -2.32 8.96
C TYR A 68 0.38 -2.93 8.09
N ARG A 69 1.64 -2.75 8.46
CA ARG A 69 2.74 -3.42 7.77
C ARG A 69 2.60 -4.93 7.98
N GLU A 70 2.47 -5.69 6.91
CA GLU A 70 2.60 -7.15 7.01
C GLU A 70 4.05 -7.43 7.40
N SER A 71 4.26 -7.92 8.63
CA SER A 71 5.55 -8.43 9.08
C SER A 71 6.00 -9.44 8.04
N ALA A 72 7.17 -9.21 7.42
CA ALA A 72 7.68 -10.07 6.36
C ALA A 72 7.57 -11.54 6.79
N PRO A 73 7.16 -12.47 5.90
CA PRO A 73 7.24 -13.88 6.23
C PRO A 73 8.69 -14.18 6.65
N PRO A 74 8.93 -15.08 7.63
CA PRO A 74 10.28 -15.50 7.93
C PRO A 74 10.92 -15.91 6.61
N THR A 75 12.05 -15.28 6.28
CA THR A 75 12.88 -15.71 5.16
C THR A 75 13.31 -17.14 5.47
N THR A 76 12.57 -18.13 4.99
CA THR A 76 13.06 -19.50 4.92
C THR A 76 14.23 -19.47 3.97
N LYS A 77 15.45 -19.34 4.52
CA LYS A 77 16.67 -19.72 3.84
C LYS A 77 16.48 -21.18 3.41
N ARG A 78 16.44 -21.40 2.09
CA ARG A 78 16.69 -22.72 1.52
C ARG A 78 18.17 -23.05 1.64
#